data_AF-A0A9Q8S989-F1
#
_entry.id   AF-A0A9Q8S989-F1
#
_cell.length_a   1.000
_cell.length_b   1.000
_cell.length_c   1.000
_cell.angle_alpha   90.00
_cell.angle_beta   90.00
_cell.angle_gamma   90.00
#
_symmetry.space_group_name_H-M   'P 1'
#
loop_
_entity.id
_entity.type
_entity.pdbx_description
1 polymer ?
#
loop_
_entity_poly.entity_id
_entity_poly.type
_entity_poly.pdbx_seq_one_letter_code
_entity_poly.pdbx_strand_id
1 'polypeptide(L)'
;MMFLFESELRYKCSYQGTLPYWDLSLDNTAESFVKSPIFDNIYGFGGNGPYIEDISDDEEFPVKNPAEIPGRSGGGCVQEGPFANLTVPIGLGSSVESHPHCLRQDFSPTLVASALRDEMIDRALSAPTYGEFNSHIQGYSFEFDGLTLHAGIHLGIGGAVGKNADMYSSPGDPLFYFVHGALDKIWNDWQRRDWPARKTAIGGPDTMFAYPFNFFGDVPYENNTLQYLLKYPNFGQVSPLAT
;
A
#
# COMPACT_ATOMS: atom_id res chain seq x y z
N MET A 1 -10.24 -1.56 7.52
CA MET A 1 -10.26 -2.40 6.30
C MET A 1 -9.72 -3.81 6.56
N MET A 2 -8.47 -3.99 7.01
CA MET A 2 -7.82 -5.31 7.18
C MET A 2 -8.63 -6.31 8.01
N PHE A 3 -9.16 -5.88 9.16
CA PHE A 3 -10.04 -6.69 10.00
C PHE A 3 -11.29 -7.21 9.26
N LEU A 4 -11.91 -6.37 8.42
CA LEU A 4 -13.10 -6.77 7.65
C LEU A 4 -12.71 -7.81 6.59
N PHE A 5 -11.57 -7.63 5.93
CA PHE A 5 -11.05 -8.61 4.97
C PHE A 5 -10.75 -9.96 5.63
N GLU A 6 -10.06 -9.96 6.78
CA GLU A 6 -9.81 -11.19 7.55
C GLU A 6 -11.13 -11.86 7.96
N SER A 7 -12.11 -11.10 8.44
CA SER A 7 -13.42 -11.61 8.82
C SER A 7 -14.13 -12.31 7.66
N GLU A 8 -14.05 -11.73 6.47
CA GLU A 8 -14.61 -12.31 5.24
C GLU A 8 -13.88 -13.59 4.83
N LEU A 9 -12.55 -13.65 4.91
CA LEU A 9 -11.79 -14.88 4.68
C LEU A 9 -12.21 -15.99 5.64
N ARG A 10 -12.39 -15.67 6.94
CA ARG A 10 -12.84 -16.63 7.95
C ARG A 10 -14.26 -17.11 7.70
N TYR A 11 -15.18 -16.19 7.44
CA TYR A 11 -16.61 -16.48 7.35
C TYR A 11 -17.02 -17.08 6.00
N LYS A 12 -16.53 -16.52 4.88
CA LYS A 12 -16.91 -16.96 3.53
C LYS A 12 -15.97 -18.01 2.93
N CYS A 13 -14.70 -18.02 3.33
CA CYS A 13 -13.69 -18.91 2.76
C CYS A 13 -13.19 -19.97 3.76
N SER A 14 -13.77 -20.04 4.96
CA SER A 14 -13.40 -21.00 6.03
C SER A 14 -11.92 -20.91 6.46
N TYR A 15 -11.27 -19.77 6.26
CA TYR A 15 -9.89 -19.56 6.69
C TYR A 15 -9.78 -19.64 8.22
N GLN A 16 -8.88 -20.49 8.74
CA GLN A 16 -8.70 -20.70 10.17
C GLN A 16 -7.53 -19.89 10.75
N GLY A 17 -6.61 -19.43 9.89
CA GLY A 17 -5.46 -18.61 10.28
C GLY A 17 -5.83 -17.16 10.56
N THR A 18 -4.83 -16.33 10.83
CA THR A 18 -4.94 -14.86 10.96
C THR A 18 -4.37 -14.19 9.73
N LEU A 19 -4.76 -12.93 9.46
CA LEU A 19 -4.16 -12.18 8.35
C LEU A 19 -2.66 -11.96 8.65
N PRO A 20 -1.73 -12.52 7.87
CA PRO A 20 -0.30 -12.29 8.05
C PRO A 20 0.09 -10.87 7.61
N TYR A 21 1.28 -10.43 8.04
CA TYR A 21 1.92 -9.21 7.55
C TYR A 21 3.21 -9.54 6.80
N TRP A 22 3.63 -8.65 5.90
CA TRP A 22 4.95 -8.71 5.29
C TRP A 22 5.96 -7.96 6.15
N ASP A 23 6.96 -8.64 6.70
CA ASP A 23 8.06 -7.95 7.38
C ASP A 23 8.96 -7.19 6.38
N LEU A 24 8.60 -5.93 6.13
CA LEU A 24 9.31 -5.07 5.18
C LEU A 24 10.77 -4.82 5.55
N SER A 25 11.17 -5.02 6.81
CA SER A 25 12.55 -4.82 7.25
C SER A 25 13.51 -5.89 6.73
N LEU A 26 13.00 -7.07 6.36
CA LEU A 26 13.81 -8.17 5.81
C LEU A 26 14.06 -7.99 4.31
N ASP A 27 13.14 -7.31 3.63
CA ASP A 27 13.11 -7.16 2.18
C ASP A 27 13.32 -5.70 1.74
N ASN A 28 14.09 -4.94 2.54
CA ASN A 28 14.31 -3.50 2.37
C ASN A 28 15.53 -3.13 1.51
N THR A 29 16.12 -4.09 0.79
CA THR A 29 17.19 -3.83 -0.19
C THR A 29 16.75 -4.26 -1.57
N ALA A 30 17.41 -3.75 -2.60
CA ALA A 30 17.09 -4.15 -3.98
C ALA A 30 17.24 -5.67 -4.19
N GLU A 31 18.22 -6.29 -3.54
CA GLU A 31 18.47 -7.73 -3.65
C GLU A 31 17.49 -8.56 -2.82
N SER A 32 17.24 -8.19 -1.56
CA SER A 32 16.33 -8.97 -0.71
C SER A 32 14.89 -8.86 -1.18
N PHE A 33 14.46 -7.69 -1.65
CA PHE A 33 13.13 -7.50 -2.23
C PHE A 33 12.81 -8.50 -3.34
N VAL A 34 13.64 -8.58 -4.38
CA VAL A 34 13.38 -9.49 -5.52
C VAL A 34 13.51 -10.97 -5.15
N LYS A 35 14.16 -11.28 -4.03
CA LYS A 35 14.32 -12.64 -3.49
C LYS A 35 13.32 -12.97 -2.37
N SER A 36 12.41 -12.04 -2.04
CA SER A 36 11.47 -12.22 -0.95
C SER A 36 10.64 -13.50 -1.16
N PRO A 37 10.46 -14.33 -0.12
CA PRO A 37 9.59 -15.50 -0.22
C PRO A 37 8.13 -15.12 -0.48
N ILE A 38 7.74 -13.86 -0.29
CA ILE A 38 6.39 -13.39 -0.64
C ILE A 38 6.12 -13.52 -2.14
N PHE A 39 7.16 -13.52 -2.98
CA PHE A 39 7.06 -13.67 -4.43
C PHE A 39 7.23 -15.11 -4.93
N ASP A 40 7.31 -16.09 -4.02
CA ASP A 40 7.42 -17.50 -4.39
C ASP A 40 6.21 -17.97 -5.23
N ASN A 41 6.47 -18.79 -6.24
CA ASN A 41 5.47 -19.25 -7.20
C ASN A 41 4.54 -20.36 -6.67
N ILE A 42 4.79 -20.90 -5.48
CA ILE A 42 3.98 -21.98 -4.89
C ILE A 42 3.35 -21.49 -3.58
N TYR A 43 4.16 -20.90 -2.70
CA TYR A 43 3.78 -20.50 -1.35
C TYR A 43 3.57 -18.99 -1.19
N GLY A 44 3.96 -18.20 -2.20
CA GLY A 44 3.83 -16.75 -2.23
C GLY A 44 2.70 -16.28 -3.14
N PHE A 45 2.92 -15.09 -3.73
CA PHE A 45 1.93 -14.34 -4.50
C PHE A 45 2.25 -14.29 -6.01
N GLY A 46 3.35 -14.92 -6.42
CA GLY A 46 3.92 -14.70 -7.75
C GLY A 46 4.73 -13.41 -7.81
N GLY A 47 5.69 -13.39 -8.73
CA GLY A 47 6.66 -12.31 -8.84
C GLY A 47 6.26 -11.19 -9.81
N ASN A 48 7.28 -10.63 -10.45
CA ASN A 48 7.15 -9.50 -11.35
C ASN A 48 6.46 -9.86 -12.68
N GLY A 49 5.98 -8.84 -13.40
CA GLY A 49 5.58 -8.96 -14.79
C GLY A 49 6.78 -8.82 -15.75
N PRO A 50 6.65 -9.23 -17.03
CA PRO A 50 7.64 -8.92 -18.06
C PRO A 50 7.92 -7.42 -18.15
N TYR A 51 9.17 -7.06 -18.43
CA TYR A 51 9.55 -5.65 -18.57
C TYR A 51 8.89 -5.01 -19.79
N ILE A 52 8.32 -3.83 -19.58
CA ILE A 52 7.78 -2.97 -20.64
C ILE A 52 8.50 -1.62 -20.57
N GLU A 53 9.36 -1.37 -21.55
CA GLU A 53 10.15 -0.15 -21.66
C GLU A 53 9.27 1.06 -21.98
N ASP A 54 8.45 0.95 -23.02
CA ASP A 54 7.55 2.01 -23.44
C ASP A 54 6.17 1.86 -22.79
N ILE A 55 5.90 2.72 -21.82
CA ILE A 55 4.59 2.86 -21.17
C ILE A 55 3.88 4.16 -21.57
N SER A 56 4.23 4.74 -22.73
CA SER A 56 3.67 6.02 -23.17
C SER A 56 2.24 5.91 -23.72
N ASP A 57 1.78 4.71 -24.08
CA ASP A 57 0.42 4.45 -24.53
C ASP A 57 -0.60 4.68 -23.41
N ASP A 58 -1.44 5.71 -23.55
CA ASP A 58 -2.47 6.06 -22.55
C ASP A 58 -3.72 5.16 -22.65
N GLU A 59 -3.90 4.42 -23.75
CA GLU A 59 -4.98 3.42 -23.86
C GLU A 59 -4.59 2.13 -23.15
N GLU A 60 -3.35 1.68 -23.28
CA GLU A 60 -2.84 0.49 -22.57
C GLU A 60 -2.56 0.79 -21.09
N PHE A 61 -2.00 1.96 -20.79
CA PHE A 61 -1.61 2.38 -19.45
C PHE A 61 -2.34 3.66 -19.02
N PRO A 62 -3.67 3.64 -18.86
CA PRO A 62 -4.45 4.85 -18.58
C PRO A 62 -4.20 5.44 -17.19
N VAL A 63 -3.53 4.70 -16.30
CA VAL A 63 -3.11 5.16 -14.98
C VAL A 63 -1.61 5.02 -14.89
N LYS A 64 -0.93 6.16 -14.76
CA LYS A 64 0.51 6.29 -14.60
C LYS A 64 0.77 7.08 -13.34
N ASN A 65 1.79 6.70 -12.60
CA ASN A 65 2.28 7.56 -11.53
C ASN A 65 2.82 8.87 -12.15
N PRO A 66 2.42 10.06 -11.67
CA PRO A 66 2.98 11.33 -12.14
C PRO A 66 4.49 11.47 -11.88
N ALA A 67 5.03 10.72 -10.91
CA ALA A 67 6.45 10.71 -10.60
C ALA A 67 7.21 9.68 -11.43
N GLU A 68 8.41 10.03 -11.85
CA GLU A 68 9.34 9.09 -12.48
C GLU A 68 9.76 8.02 -11.46
N ILE A 69 9.49 6.75 -11.79
CA ILE A 69 9.87 5.62 -10.94
C ILE A 69 11.16 5.00 -11.48
N PRO A 70 12.31 5.15 -10.78
CA PRO A 70 13.59 4.65 -11.29
C PRO A 70 13.70 3.14 -11.14
N GLY A 71 14.59 2.52 -11.92
CA GLY A 71 14.97 1.11 -11.73
C GLY A 71 13.83 0.11 -11.90
N ARG A 72 12.79 0.46 -12.66
CA ARG A 72 11.71 -0.43 -13.04
C ARG A 72 12.24 -1.67 -13.77
N SER A 73 11.61 -2.80 -13.52
CA SER A 73 12.02 -4.08 -14.08
C SER A 73 10.85 -4.94 -14.56
N GLY A 74 9.62 -4.40 -14.54
CA GLY A 74 8.41 -5.09 -15.00
C GLY A 74 7.51 -4.19 -15.83
N GLY A 75 6.19 -4.31 -15.62
CA GLY A 75 5.15 -3.57 -16.34
C GLY A 75 4.07 -4.48 -16.90
N GLY A 76 4.43 -5.71 -17.25
CA GLY A 76 3.51 -6.71 -17.81
C GLY A 76 2.63 -7.42 -16.78
N CYS A 77 1.77 -8.31 -17.28
CA CYS A 77 0.98 -9.21 -16.45
C CYS A 77 1.88 -10.21 -15.69
N VAL A 78 1.53 -10.54 -14.44
CA VAL A 78 2.14 -11.64 -13.70
C VAL A 78 1.93 -12.96 -14.46
N GLN A 79 2.99 -13.74 -14.65
CA GLN A 79 2.96 -14.96 -15.48
C GLN A 79 3.01 -16.26 -14.66
N GLU A 80 3.47 -16.20 -13.42
CA GLU A 80 3.71 -17.36 -12.56
C GLU A 80 3.16 -17.12 -11.15
N GLY A 81 2.93 -18.21 -10.41
CA GLY A 81 2.39 -18.15 -9.06
C GLY A 81 0.87 -18.24 -8.96
N PRO A 82 0.31 -18.26 -7.73
CA PRO A 82 -1.11 -18.48 -7.49
C PRO A 82 -2.04 -17.43 -8.13
N PHE A 83 -1.50 -16.25 -8.46
CA PHE A 83 -2.27 -15.13 -9.00
C PHE A 83 -1.95 -14.78 -10.47
N ALA A 84 -1.18 -15.62 -11.18
CA ALA A 84 -0.88 -15.40 -12.60
C ALA A 84 -2.14 -15.28 -13.50
N ASN A 85 -3.20 -16.03 -13.16
CA ASN A 85 -4.47 -16.00 -13.88
C ASN A 85 -5.55 -15.19 -13.15
N LEU A 86 -5.15 -14.29 -12.24
CA LEU A 86 -6.08 -13.40 -11.58
C LEU A 86 -6.62 -12.37 -12.58
N THR A 87 -7.92 -12.40 -12.81
CA THR A 87 -8.64 -11.34 -13.52
C THR A 87 -9.12 -10.31 -12.49
N VAL A 88 -8.51 -9.15 -12.50
CA VAL A 88 -8.99 -8.00 -11.72
C VAL A 88 -10.24 -7.44 -12.41
N PRO A 89 -11.39 -7.33 -11.71
CA PRO A 89 -12.65 -7.02 -12.36
C PRO A 89 -12.94 -5.52 -12.55
N ILE A 90 -12.31 -4.65 -11.76
CA ILE A 90 -12.59 -3.20 -11.70
C ILE A 90 -11.31 -2.36 -11.61
N GLY A 91 -11.44 -1.06 -11.86
CA GLY A 91 -10.35 -0.13 -12.15
C GLY A 91 -10.23 0.12 -13.65
N LEU A 92 -9.16 0.72 -14.17
CA LEU A 92 -8.06 1.35 -13.45
C LEU A 92 -8.49 2.71 -12.85
N GLY A 93 -7.72 3.19 -11.89
CA GLY A 93 -7.97 4.44 -11.18
C GLY A 93 -9.24 4.36 -10.33
N SER A 94 -9.96 5.48 -10.24
CA SER A 94 -11.18 5.58 -9.44
C SER A 94 -12.43 4.96 -10.10
N SER A 95 -12.30 4.31 -11.26
CA SER A 95 -13.43 3.70 -11.96
C SER A 95 -13.97 2.50 -11.20
N VAL A 96 -15.30 2.45 -11.04
CA VAL A 96 -16.03 1.32 -10.46
C VAL A 96 -16.73 0.47 -11.52
N GLU A 97 -16.58 0.83 -12.80
CA GLU A 97 -17.13 0.07 -13.91
C GLU A 97 -16.36 -1.24 -14.13
N SER A 98 -17.05 -2.23 -14.70
CA SER A 98 -16.43 -3.50 -15.07
C SER A 98 -15.35 -3.25 -16.13
N HIS A 99 -14.12 -3.60 -15.80
CA HIS A 99 -12.99 -3.54 -16.71
C HIS A 99 -12.05 -4.71 -16.39
N PRO A 100 -12.36 -5.92 -16.87
CA PRO A 100 -11.53 -7.09 -16.60
C PRO A 100 -10.13 -6.97 -17.21
N HIS A 101 -9.08 -7.06 -16.39
CA HIS A 101 -7.68 -7.02 -16.81
C HIS A 101 -6.84 -8.00 -15.99
N CYS A 102 -5.63 -8.30 -16.46
CA CYS A 102 -4.67 -9.11 -15.70
C CYS A 102 -4.09 -8.31 -14.52
N LEU A 103 -3.56 -9.01 -13.52
CA LEU A 103 -2.70 -8.40 -12.51
C LEU A 103 -1.35 -8.02 -13.13
N ARG A 104 -1.00 -6.72 -13.15
CA ARG A 104 0.32 -6.23 -13.58
C ARG A 104 1.22 -5.91 -12.38
N GLN A 105 2.49 -6.25 -12.50
CA GLN A 105 3.55 -5.88 -11.54
C GLN A 105 4.71 -5.23 -12.28
N ASP A 106 5.33 -4.25 -11.64
CA ASP A 106 6.36 -3.41 -12.25
C ASP A 106 7.42 -3.04 -11.22
N PHE A 107 8.14 -4.06 -10.74
CA PHE A 107 9.01 -3.90 -9.59
C PHE A 107 10.05 -2.79 -9.80
N SER A 108 10.21 -1.94 -8.78
CA SER A 108 11.28 -0.96 -8.62
C SER A 108 12.09 -1.27 -7.35
N PRO A 109 13.10 -2.17 -7.43
CA PRO A 109 13.95 -2.50 -6.30
C PRO A 109 14.76 -1.29 -5.80
N THR A 110 15.07 -0.34 -6.68
CA THR A 110 15.74 0.92 -6.34
C THR A 110 14.89 1.77 -5.39
N LEU A 111 13.59 1.90 -5.67
CA LEU A 111 12.68 2.65 -4.81
C LEU A 111 12.49 1.95 -3.46
N VAL A 112 12.33 0.63 -3.46
CA VAL A 112 12.23 -0.17 -2.23
C VAL A 112 13.45 0.07 -1.33
N ALA A 113 14.65 -0.02 -1.89
CA ALA A 113 15.90 0.17 -1.15
C ALA A 113 16.03 1.58 -0.52
N SER A 114 15.47 2.59 -1.19
CA SER A 114 15.48 3.97 -0.68
C SER A 114 14.43 4.18 0.42
N ALA A 115 13.21 3.72 0.17
CA ALA A 115 12.03 4.07 0.96
C ALA A 115 11.83 3.19 2.21
N LEU A 116 12.37 1.95 2.20
CA LEU A 116 12.20 0.97 3.29
C LEU A 116 13.44 0.79 4.17
N ARG A 117 14.51 1.56 3.93
CA ARG A 117 15.73 1.48 4.74
C ARG A 117 15.43 1.64 6.23
N ASP A 118 16.20 0.96 7.08
CA ASP A 118 15.97 0.92 8.53
C ASP A 118 15.77 2.30 9.16
N GLU A 119 16.52 3.30 8.69
CA GLU A 119 16.39 4.70 9.12
C GLU A 119 14.96 5.24 8.96
N MET A 120 14.23 4.88 7.89
CA MET A 120 12.85 5.34 7.67
C MET A 120 11.88 4.68 8.67
N ILE A 121 12.08 3.40 8.96
CA ILE A 121 11.30 2.67 9.96
C ILE A 121 11.56 3.25 11.35
N ASP A 122 12.83 3.44 11.72
CA ASP A 122 13.23 4.03 13.00
C ASP A 122 12.69 5.44 13.17
N ARG A 123 12.75 6.25 12.10
CA ARG A 123 12.18 7.59 12.09
C ARG A 123 10.68 7.55 12.40
N ALA A 124 9.91 6.73 11.71
CA ALA A 124 8.48 6.54 11.99
C ALA A 124 8.23 6.13 13.45
N LEU A 125 8.93 5.10 13.93
CA LEU A 125 8.73 4.60 15.29
C LEU A 125 9.19 5.59 16.38
N SER A 126 10.08 6.53 16.06
CA SER A 126 10.56 7.59 16.96
C SER A 126 9.64 8.83 17.00
N ALA A 127 8.70 8.95 16.07
CA ALA A 127 7.85 10.14 15.95
C ALA A 127 7.15 10.47 17.28
N PRO A 128 7.19 11.74 17.75
CA PRO A 128 6.60 12.12 19.02
C PRO A 128 5.07 12.27 18.94
N THR A 129 4.54 12.57 17.76
CA THR A 129 3.10 12.82 17.53
C THR A 129 2.54 11.89 16.44
N TYR A 130 1.23 11.67 16.44
CA TYR A 130 0.57 10.90 15.38
C TYR A 130 0.71 11.58 14.01
N GLY A 131 0.67 12.92 13.96
CA GLY A 131 0.85 13.67 12.71
C GLY A 131 2.22 13.41 12.08
N GLU A 132 3.29 13.48 12.87
CA GLU A 132 4.65 13.16 12.39
C GLU A 132 4.78 11.69 12.01
N PHE A 133 4.24 10.77 12.82
CA PHE A 133 4.20 9.34 12.49
C PHE A 133 3.53 9.11 11.12
N ASN A 134 2.35 9.70 10.92
CA ASN A 134 1.60 9.57 9.67
C ASN A 134 2.38 10.14 8.48
N SER A 135 3.01 11.31 8.61
CA SER A 135 3.86 11.84 7.53
C SER A 135 5.08 10.97 7.24
N HIS A 136 5.69 10.36 8.26
CA HIS A 136 6.82 9.43 8.08
C HIS A 136 6.40 8.14 7.36
N ILE A 137 5.18 7.67 7.59
CA ILE A 137 4.61 6.49 6.92
C ILE A 137 4.20 6.82 5.48
N GLN A 138 3.47 7.91 5.26
CA GLN A 138 2.83 8.23 3.97
C GLN A 138 3.80 8.83 2.94
N GLY A 139 4.77 9.62 3.40
CA GLY A 139 5.71 10.36 2.56
C GLY A 139 5.55 11.88 2.66
N TYR A 140 6.49 12.60 2.04
CA TYR A 140 6.61 14.07 2.06
C TYR A 140 6.42 14.73 0.70
N SER A 141 6.41 13.95 -0.37
CA SER A 141 6.12 14.39 -1.73
C SER A 141 5.86 13.18 -2.63
N PHE A 142 5.43 13.44 -3.86
CA PHE A 142 5.40 12.42 -4.91
C PHE A 142 6.76 12.20 -5.60
N GLU A 143 7.74 13.09 -5.37
CA GLU A 143 9.11 12.89 -5.87
C GLU A 143 9.82 11.74 -5.14
N PHE A 144 10.76 11.09 -5.83
CA PHE A 144 11.49 9.91 -5.37
C PHE A 144 11.99 10.01 -3.91
N ASP A 145 12.65 11.11 -3.55
CA ASP A 145 13.24 11.30 -2.21
C ASP A 145 12.19 11.53 -1.09
N GLY A 146 10.96 11.86 -1.45
CA GLY A 146 9.86 12.04 -0.51
C GLY A 146 8.95 10.82 -0.35
N LEU A 147 9.13 9.78 -1.17
CA LEU A 147 8.41 8.53 -1.05
C LEU A 147 9.01 7.70 0.10
N THR A 148 8.19 7.38 1.09
CA THR A 148 8.59 6.57 2.25
C THR A 148 7.67 5.35 2.39
N LEU A 149 8.07 4.40 3.24
CA LEU A 149 7.28 3.27 3.76
C LEU A 149 6.01 2.91 2.94
N HIS A 150 4.86 3.54 3.19
CA HIS A 150 3.60 3.23 2.50
C HIS A 150 3.63 3.49 0.99
N ALA A 151 3.95 4.71 0.56
CA ALA A 151 4.01 5.01 -0.87
C ALA A 151 5.17 4.26 -1.53
N GLY A 152 6.30 4.14 -0.85
CA GLY A 152 7.50 3.46 -1.34
C GLY A 152 7.29 1.98 -1.63
N ILE A 153 6.58 1.24 -0.77
CA ILE A 153 6.30 -0.17 -1.04
C ILE A 153 5.24 -0.36 -2.13
N HIS A 154 4.17 0.45 -2.14
CA HIS A 154 3.14 0.39 -3.20
C HIS A 154 3.75 0.63 -4.58
N LEU A 155 4.59 1.65 -4.70
CA LEU A 155 5.30 2.00 -5.93
C LEU A 155 6.53 1.10 -6.18
N GLY A 156 7.08 0.48 -5.14
CA GLY A 156 8.14 -0.51 -5.26
C GLY A 156 7.67 -1.82 -5.89
N ILE A 157 6.43 -2.22 -5.61
CA ILE A 157 5.76 -3.39 -6.20
C ILE A 157 5.14 -3.01 -7.56
N GLY A 158 4.35 -1.92 -7.58
CA GLY A 158 3.56 -1.53 -8.73
C GLY A 158 4.28 -0.63 -9.73
N GLY A 159 5.48 -0.14 -9.45
CA GLY A 159 6.22 0.73 -10.37
C GLY A 159 5.41 1.92 -10.86
N ALA A 160 5.42 2.11 -12.18
CA ALA A 160 4.65 3.18 -12.82
C ALA A 160 3.25 2.74 -13.29
N VAL A 161 3.04 1.44 -13.55
CA VAL A 161 1.83 0.94 -14.25
C VAL A 161 1.20 -0.32 -13.62
N GLY A 162 1.84 -0.89 -12.60
CA GLY A 162 1.39 -2.07 -11.88
C GLY A 162 0.30 -1.74 -10.86
N LYS A 163 -0.41 -2.78 -10.40
CA LYS A 163 -1.66 -2.61 -9.66
C LYS A 163 -1.48 -1.98 -8.28
N ASN A 164 -0.43 -2.34 -7.55
CA ASN A 164 -0.13 -1.74 -6.25
C ASN A 164 0.17 -0.24 -6.34
N ALA A 165 0.60 0.29 -7.50
CA ALA A 165 0.90 1.70 -7.68
C ALA A 165 -0.36 2.58 -7.89
N ASP A 166 -1.51 1.96 -8.17
CA ASP A 166 -2.77 2.66 -8.34
C ASP A 166 -3.43 2.92 -6.97
N MET A 167 -3.38 4.17 -6.50
CA MET A 167 -3.90 4.57 -5.19
C MET A 167 -5.39 4.24 -4.95
N TYR A 168 -6.19 4.13 -6.01
CA TYR A 168 -7.62 3.87 -5.90
C TYR A 168 -7.93 2.38 -5.98
N SER A 169 -7.17 1.64 -6.79
CA SER A 169 -7.48 0.26 -7.13
C SER A 169 -6.44 -0.77 -6.67
N SER A 170 -5.41 -0.36 -5.91
CA SER A 170 -4.39 -1.25 -5.33
C SER A 170 -4.92 -2.46 -4.55
N PRO A 171 -6.09 -2.44 -3.86
CA PRO A 171 -6.63 -3.65 -3.22
C PRO A 171 -7.01 -4.78 -4.20
N GLY A 172 -7.02 -4.51 -5.51
CA GLY A 172 -7.15 -5.54 -6.54
C GLY A 172 -5.94 -6.46 -6.63
N ASP A 173 -4.80 -6.06 -6.06
CA ASP A 173 -3.64 -6.92 -5.84
C ASP A 173 -3.69 -7.52 -4.43
N PRO A 174 -3.66 -8.86 -4.27
CA PRO A 174 -3.67 -9.51 -2.96
C PRO A 174 -2.51 -9.10 -2.03
N LEU A 175 -1.36 -8.65 -2.58
CA LEU A 175 -0.24 -8.15 -1.78
C LEU A 175 -0.60 -6.90 -0.96
N PHE A 176 -1.60 -6.14 -1.38
CA PHE A 176 -2.11 -4.96 -0.66
C PHE A 176 -2.37 -5.25 0.82
N TYR A 177 -2.99 -6.41 1.13
CA TYR A 177 -3.36 -6.76 2.49
C TYR A 177 -2.15 -7.09 3.37
N PHE A 178 -1.07 -7.62 2.78
CA PHE A 178 0.17 -7.93 3.48
C PHE A 178 1.00 -6.68 3.74
N VAL A 179 1.04 -5.76 2.76
CA VAL A 179 1.59 -4.41 2.89
C VAL A 179 0.88 -3.66 4.02
N HIS A 180 -0.45 -3.62 4.00
CA HIS A 180 -1.20 -2.91 5.04
C HIS A 180 -1.16 -3.62 6.40
N GLY A 181 -0.99 -4.95 6.45
CA GLY A 181 -0.66 -5.66 7.68
C GLY A 181 0.69 -5.23 8.27
N ALA A 182 1.68 -4.98 7.41
CA ALA A 182 2.99 -4.49 7.84
C ALA A 182 2.90 -3.08 8.43
N LEU A 183 2.17 -2.20 7.76
CA LEU A 183 1.96 -0.81 8.21
C LEU A 183 1.15 -0.75 9.51
N ASP A 184 0.13 -1.60 9.65
CA ASP A 184 -0.64 -1.73 10.90
C ASP A 184 0.24 -2.21 12.06
N LYS A 185 1.15 -3.18 11.80
CA LYS A 185 2.15 -3.59 12.79
C LYS A 185 3.07 -2.44 13.20
N ILE A 186 3.61 -1.68 12.23
CA ILE A 186 4.49 -0.52 12.52
C ILE A 186 3.72 0.53 13.36
N TRP A 187 2.45 0.77 13.05
CA TRP A 187 1.58 1.65 13.84
C TRP A 187 1.37 1.15 15.26
N ASN A 188 1.03 -0.13 15.44
CA ASN A 188 0.92 -0.75 16.77
C ASN A 188 2.25 -0.63 17.54
N ASP A 189 3.39 -0.92 16.92
CA ASP A 189 4.70 -0.81 17.57
C ASP A 189 5.00 0.63 18.02
N TRP A 190 4.65 1.63 17.19
CA TRP A 190 4.74 3.04 17.57
C TRP A 190 3.82 3.37 18.76
N GLN A 191 2.57 2.89 18.77
CA GLN A 191 1.65 3.10 19.89
C GLN A 191 2.19 2.47 21.18
N ARG A 192 2.76 1.27 21.10
CA ARG A 192 3.25 0.51 22.26
C ARG A 192 4.46 1.14 22.94
N ARG A 193 5.24 1.98 22.23
CA ARG A 193 6.37 2.73 22.81
C ARG A 193 5.92 3.76 23.87
N ASP A 194 4.70 4.26 23.79
CA ASP A 194 4.08 5.11 24.82
C ASP A 194 2.56 4.92 24.82
N TRP A 195 2.13 3.75 25.29
CA TRP A 195 0.73 3.34 25.21
C TRP A 195 -0.25 4.33 25.83
N PRO A 196 -0.03 4.89 27.04
CA PRO A 196 -0.96 5.84 27.63
C PRO A 196 -1.19 7.08 26.77
N ALA A 197 -0.15 7.62 26.13
CA ALA A 197 -0.26 8.81 25.30
C ALA A 197 -0.73 8.52 23.87
N ARG A 198 -0.33 7.37 23.30
CA ARG A 198 -0.46 7.10 21.85
C ARG A 198 -1.66 6.24 21.46
N LYS A 199 -2.27 5.50 22.39
CA LYS A 199 -3.41 4.61 22.10
C LYS A 199 -4.62 5.30 21.47
N THR A 200 -4.79 6.60 21.73
CA THR A 200 -5.89 7.43 21.21
C THR A 200 -5.36 8.62 20.43
N ALA A 201 -4.07 8.64 20.09
CA ALA A 201 -3.49 9.69 19.28
C ALA A 201 -4.03 9.56 17.85
N ILE A 202 -4.68 10.61 17.38
CA ILE A 202 -5.33 10.70 16.07
C ILE A 202 -5.16 12.12 15.55
N GLY A 203 -5.20 12.29 14.23
CA GLY A 203 -5.19 13.59 13.59
C GLY A 203 -5.12 13.45 12.09
N GLY A 204 -4.85 14.57 11.42
CA GLY A 204 -4.82 14.63 9.97
C GLY A 204 -6.18 14.93 9.35
N PRO A 205 -6.17 15.27 8.06
CA PRO A 205 -7.36 15.72 7.36
C PRO A 205 -8.31 14.56 7.07
N ASP A 206 -9.60 14.86 7.06
CA ASP A 206 -10.66 13.98 6.55
C ASP A 206 -10.71 13.91 5.01
N THR A 207 -9.94 14.79 4.35
CA THR A 207 -9.93 14.97 2.90
C THR A 207 -8.55 14.61 2.35
N MET A 208 -8.52 13.81 1.28
CA MET A 208 -7.29 13.42 0.60
C MET A 208 -6.54 14.65 0.05
N PHE A 209 -5.21 14.65 0.18
CA PHE A 209 -4.32 15.74 -0.22
C PHE A 209 -4.62 17.11 0.41
N ALA A 210 -5.28 17.14 1.55
CA ALA A 210 -5.26 18.32 2.41
C ALA A 210 -4.01 18.35 3.30
N TYR A 211 -3.74 19.48 3.95
CA TYR A 211 -2.57 19.67 4.81
C TYR A 211 -2.46 18.55 5.88
N PRO A 212 -1.28 17.97 6.11
CA PRO A 212 0.04 18.36 5.58
C PRO A 212 0.43 17.69 4.25
N PHE A 213 -0.49 17.02 3.56
CA PHE A 213 -0.26 16.29 2.30
C PHE A 213 -0.72 17.08 1.06
N ASN A 214 -0.82 18.40 1.17
CA ASN A 214 -1.27 19.32 0.13
C ASN A 214 -0.22 19.57 -0.97
N PHE A 215 0.35 18.48 -1.50
CA PHE A 215 1.36 18.51 -2.56
C PHE A 215 0.86 19.11 -3.87
N PHE A 216 -0.46 19.12 -4.07
CA PHE A 216 -1.13 19.62 -5.28
C PHE A 216 -1.88 20.94 -5.03
N GLY A 217 -1.55 21.64 -3.95
CA GLY A 217 -2.22 22.87 -3.53
C GLY A 217 -3.22 22.66 -2.40
N ASP A 218 -3.72 23.77 -1.87
CA ASP A 218 -4.55 23.76 -0.67
C ASP A 218 -5.96 23.19 -0.94
N VAL A 219 -6.34 22.22 -0.11
CA VAL A 219 -7.65 21.59 -0.13
C VAL A 219 -8.32 21.82 1.23
N PRO A 220 -9.56 22.35 1.29
CA PRO A 220 -10.30 22.47 2.54
C PRO A 220 -10.50 21.11 3.22
N TYR A 221 -10.41 21.08 4.55
CA TYR A 221 -10.56 19.85 5.34
C TYR A 221 -10.99 20.13 6.78
N GLU A 222 -11.47 19.08 7.44
CA GLU A 222 -11.62 19.05 8.89
C GLU A 222 -10.60 18.08 9.51
N ASN A 223 -10.20 18.34 10.76
CA ASN A 223 -9.34 17.42 11.49
C ASN A 223 -10.15 16.24 12.00
N ASN A 224 -9.68 15.03 11.71
CA ASN A 224 -10.27 13.82 12.27
C ASN A 224 -10.18 13.79 13.80
N THR A 225 -11.26 13.34 14.43
CA THR A 225 -11.35 13.13 15.87
C THR A 225 -11.78 11.69 16.15
N LEU A 226 -11.73 11.27 17.42
CA LEU A 226 -12.24 9.95 17.84
C LEU A 226 -13.74 9.77 17.56
N GLN A 227 -14.48 10.85 17.29
CA GLN A 227 -15.90 10.82 16.97
C GLN A 227 -16.16 10.68 15.46
N TYR A 228 -15.12 10.79 14.62
CA TYR A 228 -15.27 10.61 13.18
C TYR A 228 -15.63 9.15 12.85
N LEU A 229 -16.66 8.96 12.02
CA LEU A 229 -17.19 7.64 11.70
C LEU A 229 -16.70 7.20 10.31
N LEU A 230 -15.81 6.20 10.29
CA LEU A 230 -15.46 5.52 9.04
C LEU A 230 -16.59 4.58 8.61
N LYS A 231 -16.93 4.63 7.32
CA LYS A 231 -17.95 3.79 6.71
C LYS A 231 -17.33 3.00 5.58
N TYR A 232 -17.57 1.69 5.58
CA TYR A 232 -17.22 0.79 4.49
C TYR A 232 -18.50 0.19 3.91
N PRO A 233 -19.32 1.01 3.22
CA PRO A 233 -20.56 0.50 2.63
C PRO A 233 -20.20 -0.68 1.72
N ASN A 234 -20.94 -1.78 1.84
CA ASN A 234 -20.78 -3.04 1.10
C ASN A 234 -19.68 -4.01 1.58
N PHE A 235 -18.79 -3.62 2.50
CA PHE A 235 -18.12 -4.57 3.39
C PHE A 235 -19.01 -4.77 4.63
N GLY A 236 -19.04 -5.94 5.26
CA GLY A 236 -19.96 -6.29 6.36
C GLY A 236 -20.05 -5.24 7.51
N GLN A 237 -21.10 -5.37 8.36
CA GLN A 237 -21.60 -4.34 9.29
C GLN A 237 -20.57 -3.37 9.91
N VAL A 238 -20.96 -2.09 9.92
CA VAL A 238 -20.27 -0.93 10.53
C VAL A 238 -19.61 -1.30 11.86
N SER A 239 -18.29 -1.13 11.95
CA SER A 239 -17.53 -1.29 13.20
C SER A 239 -17.07 0.09 13.70
N PRO A 240 -17.30 0.47 14.97
CA PRO A 240 -16.71 1.67 15.56
C PRO A 240 -15.18 1.56 15.57
N LEU A 241 -14.48 2.69 15.41
CA LEU A 241 -13.01 2.77 15.39
C LEU A 241 -12.33 2.40 16.71
N ALA A 242 -13.09 2.16 17.79
CA ALA A 242 -12.54 1.78 19.09
C ALA A 242 -13.58 1.04 19.94
N THR A 243 -13.22 -0.17 20.40
CA THR A 243 -13.69 -0.77 21.65
C THR A 243 -12.50 -1.34 22.38
#